data_AF-A0A815Z0Y4-F1
#
_entry.id   AF-A0A815Z0Y4-F1
#
_cell.length_a   1.000
_cell.length_b   1.000
_cell.length_c   1.000
_cell.angle_alpha   90.00
_cell.angle_beta   90.00
_cell.angle_gamma   90.00
#
_symmetry.space_group_name_H-M   'P 1'
#
loop_
_entity.id
_entity.type
_entity.pdbx_description
1 polymer ?
#
loop_
_entity_poly.entity_id
_entity_poly.type
_entity_poly.pdbx_seq_one_letter_code
_entity_poly.pdbx_strand_id
1 'polypeptide(L)'
;MNIVSESHNNHQIRLGKVAIDEIYNENANNVANRTDTNPIQYQTGARVLTGPTKIHIVYYGNWTTAQMNIVNTFIATIGNTAWFNIEKSYYYQATSISSKVYTTGPLTLGSITTDHYSYGTQLSDSSIPNIIYNHIRSGQLQNDPHGIYLLLSAADVKEGYTSTSSFCTTYCGYHSAFSIGSTTYIYGFIGNPQNCMSTCSVWNRVVSPNGDTGVDAMLSPIAHEIVEAMSDPLLNAWLDSKGDENADKCAWTYGTTYRLGNGAYYNIAANGKYYLIQQNWNANRQTCAMSV
;
A
#
# COMPACT_ATOMS: atom_id res chain seq x y z
N MET A 1 9.93 27.12 -2.20
CA MET A 1 8.53 26.66 -2.14
C MET A 1 8.41 25.79 -0.91
N ASN A 2 7.48 26.10 0.00
CA ASN A 2 7.27 25.31 1.21
C ASN A 2 6.33 24.15 0.88
N ILE A 3 6.62 22.95 1.38
CA ILE A 3 5.69 21.82 1.32
C ILE A 3 4.61 22.07 2.36
N VAL A 4 3.35 21.85 1.99
CA VAL A 4 2.26 21.72 2.94
C VAL A 4 1.89 20.24 2.96
N SER A 5 2.20 19.55 4.06
CA SER A 5 1.69 18.21 4.31
C SER A 5 0.28 18.33 4.88
N GLU A 6 -0.68 17.62 4.32
CA GLU A 6 -1.99 17.49 4.94
C GLU A 6 -1.83 16.48 6.09
N SER A 7 -1.59 17.00 7.31
CA SER A 7 -1.42 16.14 8.48
C SER A 7 -2.76 15.54 8.86
N HIS A 8 -3.02 14.33 8.38
CA HIS A 8 -4.13 13.55 8.85
C HIS A 8 -3.64 12.72 10.04
N ASN A 9 -3.70 13.28 11.25
CA ASN A 9 -3.44 12.57 12.52
C ASN A 9 -4.49 11.48 12.83
N ASN A 10 -5.21 11.00 11.83
CA ASN A 10 -6.30 10.06 12.01
C ASN A 10 -5.73 8.64 11.97
N HIS A 11 -6.06 7.86 13.00
CA HIS A 11 -5.70 6.45 13.14
C HIS A 11 -6.32 5.55 12.04
N GLN A 12 -7.04 6.14 11.08
CA GLN A 12 -7.87 5.49 10.07
C GLN A 12 -7.28 5.49 8.66
N ILE A 13 -5.99 5.82 8.52
CA ILE A 13 -5.30 5.92 7.21
C ILE A 13 -4.11 4.94 7.15
N ARG A 14 -3.91 4.21 8.24
CA ARG A 14 -2.74 3.35 8.40
C ARG A 14 -3.22 1.92 8.41
N LEU A 15 -2.67 1.07 7.53
CA LEU A 15 -2.84 -0.37 7.63
C LEU A 15 -2.37 -0.84 9.01
N GLY A 16 -3.35 -1.12 9.88
CA GLY A 16 -3.11 -1.56 11.25
C GLY A 16 -2.37 -2.89 11.30
N LYS A 17 -1.65 -3.15 12.39
CA LYS A 17 -0.98 -4.44 12.63
C LYS A 17 -1.93 -5.63 12.51
N VAL A 18 -1.36 -6.80 12.22
CA VAL A 18 -2.05 -8.10 12.32
C VAL A 18 -2.65 -8.24 13.72
N ALA A 19 -3.94 -8.59 13.80
CA ALA A 19 -4.61 -8.80 15.07
C ALA A 19 -4.15 -10.14 15.69
N ILE A 20 -4.02 -10.19 17.01
CA ILE A 20 -3.47 -11.35 17.73
C ILE A 20 -4.33 -12.61 17.48
N ASP A 21 -5.64 -12.45 17.30
CA ASP A 21 -6.58 -13.54 17.05
C ASP A 21 -6.48 -14.12 15.62
N GLU A 22 -5.90 -13.38 14.66
CA GLU A 22 -5.63 -13.85 13.30
C GLU A 22 -4.43 -14.82 13.26
N ILE A 23 -3.54 -14.72 14.25
CA ILE A 23 -2.32 -15.53 14.37
C ILE A 23 -2.64 -16.96 14.83
N TYR A 24 -3.71 -17.18 15.60
CA TYR A 24 -4.01 -18.48 16.20
C TYR A 24 -4.73 -19.48 15.27
N ASN A 25 -5.09 -19.07 14.05
CA ASN A 25 -5.77 -19.92 13.06
C ASN A 25 -4.82 -20.52 11.99
N GLU A 26 -3.59 -20.89 12.36
CA GLU A 26 -2.63 -21.56 11.45
C GLU A 26 -3.14 -22.90 10.88
N ASN A 27 -4.20 -23.48 11.45
CA ASN A 27 -4.81 -24.75 11.00
C ASN A 27 -6.07 -24.56 10.14
N ALA A 28 -6.53 -23.33 9.90
CA ALA A 28 -7.64 -23.07 9.01
C ALA A 28 -7.09 -22.60 7.66
N ASN A 29 -7.42 -23.31 6.57
CA ASN A 29 -7.22 -22.84 5.19
C ASN A 29 -8.01 -21.55 4.85
N ASN A 30 -8.47 -20.80 5.86
CA ASN A 30 -9.21 -19.55 5.81
C ASN A 30 -8.88 -18.78 7.09
N VAL A 31 -7.95 -17.82 7.03
CA VAL A 31 -7.78 -16.83 8.11
C VAL A 31 -9.06 -16.00 8.19
N ALA A 32 -9.48 -15.68 9.41
CA ALA A 32 -10.75 -15.07 9.77
C ALA A 32 -11.21 -13.99 8.77
N ASN A 33 -12.43 -14.14 8.23
CA ASN A 33 -13.07 -13.05 7.49
C ASN A 33 -13.25 -11.86 8.44
N ARG A 34 -12.69 -10.70 8.09
CA ARG A 34 -13.12 -9.44 8.71
C ARG A 34 -14.63 -9.36 8.50
N THR A 35 -15.42 -9.39 9.57
CA THR A 35 -16.89 -9.41 9.52
C THR A 35 -17.48 -8.03 9.23
N ASP A 36 -16.66 -7.06 8.82
CA ASP A 36 -17.15 -5.72 8.54
C ASP A 36 -17.83 -5.70 7.16
N THR A 37 -19.15 -5.85 7.19
CA THR A 37 -20.03 -5.83 6.02
C THR A 37 -20.52 -4.43 5.66
N ASN A 38 -20.07 -3.38 6.37
CA ASN A 38 -20.49 -2.02 6.02
C ASN A 38 -20.02 -1.70 4.61
N PRO A 39 -20.93 -1.27 3.72
CA PRO A 39 -20.56 -0.97 2.36
C PRO A 39 -19.75 0.32 2.32
N ILE A 40 -18.71 0.33 1.50
CA ILE A 40 -18.03 1.58 1.13
C ILE A 40 -18.93 2.37 0.18
N GLN A 41 -18.91 3.69 0.30
CA GLN A 41 -19.69 4.60 -0.53
C GLN A 41 -18.79 5.67 -1.15
N TYR A 42 -19.14 6.08 -2.36
CA TYR A 42 -18.45 7.18 -3.01
C TYR A 42 -18.99 8.53 -2.56
N GLN A 43 -18.11 9.40 -2.08
CA GLN A 43 -18.39 10.80 -1.85
C GLN A 43 -18.35 11.58 -3.17
N THR A 44 -19.51 12.03 -3.63
CA THR A 44 -19.65 12.75 -4.91
C THR A 44 -18.71 13.95 -4.98
N GLY A 45 -17.93 14.04 -6.07
CA GLY A 45 -16.96 15.11 -6.31
C GLY A 45 -15.57 14.88 -5.72
N ALA A 46 -15.40 13.89 -4.82
CA ALA A 46 -14.10 13.55 -4.24
C ALA A 46 -13.18 12.90 -5.29
N ARG A 47 -11.87 13.16 -5.19
CA ARG A 47 -10.86 12.78 -6.19
C ARG A 47 -10.66 11.26 -6.20
N VAL A 48 -10.50 10.67 -7.39
CA VAL A 48 -10.09 9.28 -7.62
C VAL A 48 -9.05 9.25 -8.75
N LEU A 49 -8.04 8.40 -8.66
CA LEU A 49 -7.04 8.22 -9.74
C LEU A 49 -7.59 7.28 -10.81
N THR A 50 -8.21 7.85 -11.86
CA THR A 50 -8.97 7.06 -12.83
C THR A 50 -8.17 6.61 -14.07
N GLY A 51 -7.05 7.27 -14.37
CA GLY A 51 -6.25 7.01 -15.57
C GLY A 51 -5.06 6.04 -15.37
N PRO A 52 -4.09 6.04 -16.30
CA PRO A 52 -2.80 5.38 -16.09
C PRO A 52 -2.08 5.96 -14.87
N THR A 53 -1.59 5.09 -13.99
CA THR A 53 -0.92 5.48 -12.74
C THR A 53 0.48 4.90 -12.69
N LYS A 54 1.46 5.75 -12.42
CA LYS A 54 2.85 5.34 -12.21
C LYS A 54 3.17 5.29 -10.72
N ILE A 55 3.92 4.26 -10.33
CA ILE A 55 4.47 4.13 -8.98
C ILE A 55 5.94 4.54 -9.00
N HIS A 56 6.24 5.68 -8.41
CA HIS A 56 7.60 6.19 -8.23
C HIS A 56 8.12 5.72 -6.86
N ILE A 57 9.37 5.27 -6.77
CA ILE A 57 9.88 4.64 -5.55
C ILE A 57 11.15 5.34 -5.06
N VAL A 58 11.16 5.69 -3.76
CA VAL A 58 12.38 5.97 -2.99
C VAL A 58 12.66 4.75 -2.11
N TYR A 59 13.76 4.05 -2.39
CA TYR A 59 14.29 3.05 -1.47
C TYR A 59 15.15 3.75 -0.42
N TYR A 60 14.61 3.93 0.78
CA TYR A 60 15.24 4.68 1.86
C TYR A 60 16.00 3.74 2.80
N GLY A 61 17.30 3.98 2.95
CA GLY A 61 18.23 3.19 3.75
C GLY A 61 19.07 2.23 2.91
N ASN A 62 19.57 1.17 3.54
CA ASN A 62 20.45 0.20 2.88
C ASN A 62 19.65 -0.92 2.20
N TRP A 63 19.44 -0.76 0.89
CA TRP A 63 18.75 -1.74 0.04
C TRP A 63 19.70 -2.45 -0.91
N THR A 64 19.61 -3.76 -0.98
CA THR A 64 20.33 -4.54 -2.00
C THR A 64 19.58 -4.54 -3.33
N THR A 65 20.30 -4.75 -4.43
CA THR A 65 19.69 -4.93 -5.76
C THR A 65 18.69 -6.09 -5.79
N ALA A 66 18.96 -7.16 -5.03
CA ALA A 66 18.07 -8.32 -4.95
C ALA A 66 16.72 -7.96 -4.31
N GLN A 67 16.75 -7.21 -3.21
CA GLN A 67 15.56 -6.72 -2.52
C GLN A 67 14.73 -5.78 -3.41
N MET A 68 15.39 -4.78 -4.03
CA MET A 68 14.73 -3.86 -4.96
C MET A 68 14.10 -4.60 -6.15
N ASN A 69 14.75 -5.65 -6.66
CA ASN A 69 14.22 -6.44 -7.77
C ASN A 69 12.91 -7.16 -7.43
N ILE A 70 12.73 -7.64 -6.19
CA ILE A 70 11.48 -8.26 -5.75
C ILE A 70 10.33 -7.25 -5.85
N VAL A 71 10.51 -6.06 -5.26
CA VAL A 71 9.49 -5.01 -5.26
C VAL A 71 9.23 -4.47 -6.67
N ASN A 72 10.29 -4.17 -7.44
CA ASN A 72 10.15 -3.66 -8.81
C ASN A 72 9.38 -4.65 -9.70
N THR A 73 9.67 -5.96 -9.57
CA THR A 73 8.96 -7.00 -10.30
C THR A 73 7.50 -7.10 -9.85
N PHE A 74 7.24 -6.98 -8.55
CA PHE A 74 5.88 -6.95 -8.02
C PHE A 74 5.07 -5.79 -8.61
N ILE A 75 5.56 -4.56 -8.55
CA ILE A 75 4.87 -3.39 -9.10
C ILE A 75 4.63 -3.51 -10.61
N ALA A 76 5.61 -4.00 -11.37
CA ALA A 76 5.48 -4.21 -12.81
C ALA A 76 4.44 -5.28 -13.19
N THR A 77 4.04 -6.14 -12.25
CA THR A 77 3.17 -7.29 -12.52
C THR A 77 1.77 -7.15 -11.92
N ILE A 78 1.66 -6.57 -10.72
CA ILE A 78 0.40 -6.59 -9.96
C ILE A 78 -0.76 -5.92 -10.70
N GLY A 79 -0.49 -4.85 -11.45
CA GLY A 79 -1.47 -4.13 -12.28
C GLY A 79 -2.12 -4.96 -13.39
N ASN A 80 -1.53 -6.10 -13.75
CA ASN A 80 -2.03 -7.01 -14.79
C ASN A 80 -2.76 -8.24 -14.22
N THR A 81 -2.95 -8.30 -12.91
CA THR A 81 -3.58 -9.44 -12.23
C THR A 81 -5.10 -9.31 -12.15
N ALA A 82 -5.79 -10.44 -11.96
CA ALA A 82 -7.23 -10.44 -11.68
C ALA A 82 -7.56 -9.68 -10.39
N TRP A 83 -6.65 -9.69 -9.41
CA TRP A 83 -6.77 -8.94 -8.17
C TRP A 83 -6.87 -7.43 -8.43
N PHE A 84 -5.98 -6.87 -9.25
CA PHE A 84 -6.03 -5.44 -9.57
C PHE A 84 -7.25 -5.05 -10.41
N ASN A 85 -7.88 -5.98 -11.14
CA ASN A 85 -9.12 -5.68 -11.87
C ASN A 85 -10.29 -5.30 -10.92
N ILE A 86 -10.23 -5.65 -9.64
CA ILE A 86 -11.20 -5.18 -8.63
C ILE A 86 -11.18 -3.65 -8.56
N GLU A 87 -10.00 -3.04 -8.67
CA GLU A 87 -9.82 -1.59 -8.58
C GLU A 87 -10.56 -0.84 -9.70
N LYS A 88 -10.84 -1.52 -10.82
CA LYS A 88 -11.63 -0.97 -11.93
C LYS A 88 -13.12 -0.82 -11.62
N SER A 89 -13.58 -1.26 -10.44
CA SER A 89 -14.94 -1.00 -9.96
C SER A 89 -15.11 0.37 -9.31
N TYR A 90 -14.02 1.04 -8.96
CA TYR A 90 -14.00 2.37 -8.35
C TYR A 90 -14.11 3.46 -9.42
N TYR A 91 -14.71 4.60 -9.07
CA TYR A 91 -14.96 5.67 -10.02
C TYR A 91 -14.96 7.06 -9.37
N TYR A 92 -14.68 8.06 -10.21
CA TYR A 92 -14.96 9.47 -9.97
C TYR A 92 -16.31 9.86 -10.56
N GLN A 93 -17.06 10.72 -9.88
CA GLN A 93 -18.28 11.35 -10.39
C GLN A 93 -18.39 12.78 -9.88
N ALA A 94 -18.31 13.76 -10.78
CA ALA A 94 -18.26 15.19 -10.40
C ALA A 94 -19.51 15.68 -9.67
N THR A 95 -20.68 15.22 -10.09
CA THR A 95 -21.99 15.50 -9.48
C THR A 95 -22.86 14.25 -9.55
N SER A 96 -23.97 14.18 -8.82
CA SER A 96 -24.87 13.03 -8.83
C SER A 96 -25.46 12.69 -10.20
N ILE A 97 -25.47 13.65 -11.13
CA ILE A 97 -25.99 13.50 -12.51
C ILE A 97 -24.88 13.31 -13.55
N SER A 98 -23.61 13.50 -13.19
CA SER A 98 -22.48 13.34 -14.12
C SER A 98 -22.24 11.86 -14.45
N SER A 99 -21.72 11.56 -15.62
CA SER A 99 -21.24 10.20 -15.93
C SER A 99 -20.10 9.80 -14.98
N LYS A 100 -20.07 8.52 -14.62
CA LYS A 100 -18.98 7.93 -13.84
C LYS A 100 -17.74 7.75 -14.71
N VAL A 101 -16.58 8.11 -14.20
CA VAL A 101 -15.27 7.84 -14.81
C VAL A 101 -14.58 6.80 -13.95
N TYR A 102 -14.49 5.58 -14.45
CA TYR A 102 -13.94 4.45 -13.71
C TYR A 102 -12.41 4.43 -13.76
N THR A 103 -11.81 3.82 -12.74
CA THR A 103 -10.39 3.49 -12.75
C THR A 103 -10.08 2.50 -13.86
N THR A 104 -9.11 2.81 -14.72
CA THR A 104 -8.72 1.95 -15.84
C THR A 104 -7.34 1.34 -15.69
N GLY A 105 -6.43 2.02 -14.96
CA GLY A 105 -5.00 1.77 -15.07
C GLY A 105 -4.47 2.15 -16.46
N PRO A 106 -3.36 1.55 -16.93
CA PRO A 106 -2.56 0.54 -16.23
C PRO A 106 -1.83 1.12 -15.01
N LEU A 107 -1.53 0.26 -14.05
CA LEU A 107 -0.54 0.52 -13.00
C LEU A 107 0.84 0.11 -13.53
N THR A 108 1.79 1.04 -13.51
CA THR A 108 3.14 0.82 -14.06
C THR A 108 4.23 1.35 -13.14
N LEU A 109 5.44 0.82 -13.30
CA LEU A 109 6.61 1.32 -12.58
C LEU A 109 7.07 2.65 -13.17
N GLY A 110 7.25 3.65 -12.31
CA GLY A 110 7.77 4.98 -12.62
C GLY A 110 9.28 5.09 -12.39
N SER A 111 9.74 6.31 -12.07
CA SER A 111 11.14 6.56 -11.70
C SER A 111 11.47 5.98 -10.32
N ILE A 112 12.67 5.43 -10.19
CA ILE A 112 13.18 4.85 -8.95
C ILE A 112 14.43 5.61 -8.53
N THR A 113 14.60 5.82 -7.24
CA THR A 113 15.83 6.32 -6.65
C THR A 113 16.14 5.65 -5.32
N THR A 114 17.38 5.78 -4.87
CA THR A 114 17.83 5.33 -3.55
C THR A 114 18.20 6.53 -2.69
N ASP A 115 17.77 6.51 -1.44
CA ASP A 115 18.15 7.50 -0.44
C ASP A 115 18.99 6.82 0.64
N HIS A 116 20.23 7.25 0.81
CA HIS A 116 21.16 6.67 1.79
C HIS A 116 21.07 7.36 3.15
N TYR A 117 19.89 7.27 3.79
CA TYR A 117 19.62 7.79 5.13
C TYR A 117 19.76 9.32 5.25
N SER A 118 19.25 10.09 4.29
CA SER A 118 19.37 11.56 4.26
C SER A 118 18.75 12.27 5.47
N TYR A 119 17.81 11.62 6.16
CA TYR A 119 17.19 12.05 7.43
C TYR A 119 17.54 11.12 8.61
N GLY A 120 18.58 10.29 8.48
CA GLY A 120 18.96 9.29 9.49
C GLY A 120 18.02 8.08 9.55
N THR A 121 18.12 7.28 10.61
CA THR A 121 17.32 6.05 10.78
C THR A 121 16.02 6.25 11.54
N GLN A 122 15.75 7.47 12.03
CA GLN A 122 14.56 7.81 12.81
C GLN A 122 13.76 8.86 12.04
N LEU A 123 12.75 8.41 11.32
CA LEU A 123 11.89 9.27 10.51
C LEU A 123 10.66 9.71 11.32
N SER A 124 10.19 10.92 11.00
CA SER A 124 8.87 11.41 11.40
C SER A 124 7.93 11.40 10.19
N ASP A 125 6.63 11.51 10.43
CA ASP A 125 5.61 11.66 9.38
C ASP A 125 5.97 12.79 8.39
N SER A 126 6.54 13.89 8.90
CA SER A 126 6.96 15.02 8.07
C SER A 126 8.23 14.77 7.25
N SER A 127 9.07 13.82 7.66
CA SER A 127 10.29 13.46 6.93
C SER A 127 9.95 12.84 5.57
N ILE A 128 8.89 12.03 5.51
CA ILE A 128 8.51 11.25 4.32
C ILE A 128 8.22 12.14 3.09
N PRO A 129 7.26 13.08 3.12
CA PRO A 129 7.00 13.95 1.97
C PRO A 129 8.19 14.88 1.66
N ASN A 130 8.99 15.25 2.67
CA ASN A 130 10.21 16.05 2.46
C ASN A 130 11.29 15.29 1.66
N ILE A 131 11.52 14.02 1.98
CA ILE A 131 12.47 13.15 1.24
C ILE A 131 12.02 13.02 -0.22
N ILE A 132 10.75 12.69 -0.44
CA ILE A 132 10.16 12.57 -1.78
C ILE A 132 10.32 13.88 -2.56
N TYR A 133 9.93 15.00 -1.96
CA TYR A 133 10.08 16.32 -2.58
C TYR A 133 11.53 16.65 -2.94
N ASN A 134 12.49 16.33 -2.08
CA ASN A 134 13.91 16.58 -2.35
C ASN A 134 14.38 15.83 -3.60
N HIS A 135 13.94 14.59 -3.79
CA HIS A 135 14.25 13.81 -5.00
C HIS A 135 13.51 14.28 -6.25
N ILE A 136 12.27 14.77 -6.13
CA ILE A 136 11.57 15.44 -7.24
C ILE A 136 12.34 16.71 -7.64
N ARG A 137 12.71 17.53 -6.66
CA ARG A 137 13.40 18.81 -6.86
C ARG A 137 14.81 18.64 -7.43
N SER A 138 15.52 17.57 -7.07
CA SER A 138 16.84 17.25 -7.62
C SER A 138 16.78 16.60 -9.00
N GLY A 139 15.59 16.25 -9.50
CA GLY A 139 15.40 15.56 -10.78
C GLY A 139 15.69 14.05 -10.74
N GLN A 140 15.90 13.47 -9.55
CA GLN A 140 16.09 12.02 -9.38
C GLN A 140 14.77 11.25 -9.46
N LEU A 141 13.66 11.89 -9.12
CA LEU A 141 12.33 11.41 -9.41
C LEU A 141 11.65 12.31 -10.45
N GLN A 142 10.88 11.70 -11.35
CA GLN A 142 10.03 12.44 -12.26
C GLN A 142 9.01 13.26 -11.45
N ASN A 143 8.76 14.52 -11.86
CA ASN A 143 7.63 15.30 -11.38
C ASN A 143 6.35 14.83 -12.07
N ASP A 144 5.50 14.09 -11.36
CA ASP A 144 4.29 13.42 -11.86
C ASP A 144 3.14 13.55 -10.85
N PRO A 145 2.27 14.56 -10.99
CA PRO A 145 1.13 14.76 -10.08
C PRO A 145 -0.03 13.76 -10.29
N HIS A 146 0.10 12.85 -11.27
CA HIS A 146 -0.86 11.77 -11.53
C HIS A 146 -0.34 10.39 -11.08
N GLY A 147 0.91 10.32 -10.61
CA GLY A 147 1.51 9.14 -10.03
C GLY A 147 1.35 9.07 -8.50
N ILE A 148 1.80 7.95 -7.94
CA ILE A 148 1.93 7.73 -6.50
C ILE A 148 3.42 7.59 -6.18
N TYR A 149 3.87 8.26 -5.13
CA TYR A 149 5.26 8.21 -4.66
C TYR A 149 5.37 7.34 -3.40
N LEU A 150 6.01 6.18 -3.50
CA LEU A 150 6.27 5.34 -2.33
C LEU A 150 7.65 5.61 -1.77
N LEU A 151 7.74 5.77 -0.45
CA LEU A 151 8.98 5.64 0.30
C LEU A 151 8.98 4.29 1.01
N LEU A 152 9.93 3.44 0.64
CA LEU A 152 10.10 2.10 1.18
C LEU A 152 11.33 2.06 2.08
N SER A 153 11.14 1.83 3.38
CA SER A 153 12.25 1.89 4.34
C SER A 153 12.99 0.56 4.45
N ALA A 154 14.31 0.62 4.65
CA ALA A 154 15.10 -0.53 5.07
C ALA A 154 14.69 -0.97 6.50
N ALA A 155 15.07 -2.20 6.87
CA ALA A 155 14.64 -2.84 8.11
C ALA A 155 15.14 -2.15 9.40
N ASP A 156 16.23 -1.39 9.31
CA ASP A 156 16.84 -0.67 10.42
C ASP A 156 16.29 0.75 10.62
N VAL A 157 15.38 1.19 9.74
CA VAL A 157 14.74 2.50 9.80
C VAL A 157 13.44 2.40 10.59
N LYS A 158 13.25 3.31 11.54
CA LYS A 158 11.98 3.48 12.26
C LYS A 158 11.29 4.74 11.77
N GLU A 159 9.97 4.70 11.80
CA GLU A 159 9.11 5.83 11.44
C GLU A 159 8.02 5.94 12.52
N GLY A 160 7.76 7.16 12.98
CA GLY A 160 6.66 7.46 13.88
C GLY A 160 6.92 8.61 14.86
N TYR A 161 5.83 9.11 15.43
CA TYR A 161 5.81 10.30 16.29
C TYR A 161 6.13 10.01 17.77
N THR A 162 5.68 8.85 18.27
CA THR A 162 5.81 8.41 19.68
C THR A 162 6.01 6.90 19.75
N SER A 163 6.44 6.37 20.91
CA SER A 163 6.53 4.92 21.14
C SER A 163 5.18 4.18 21.01
N THR A 164 4.05 4.90 20.98
CA THR A 164 2.70 4.32 20.94
C THR A 164 2.03 4.44 19.57
N SER A 165 2.59 5.19 18.61
CA SER A 165 2.16 5.15 17.21
C SER A 165 3.38 5.24 16.29
N SER A 166 3.89 4.08 15.92
CA SER A 166 5.07 3.92 15.07
C SER A 166 4.92 2.70 14.18
N PHE A 167 5.65 2.72 13.08
CA PHE A 167 5.92 1.53 12.27
C PHE A 167 6.41 0.40 13.18
N CYS A 168 6.05 -0.85 12.84
CA CYS A 168 6.29 -2.06 13.62
C CYS A 168 5.57 -2.17 14.98
N THR A 169 4.80 -1.15 15.39
CA THR A 169 4.04 -1.16 16.65
C THR A 169 2.55 -1.07 16.42
N THR A 170 2.11 -0.16 15.55
CA THR A 170 0.68 0.11 15.29
C THR A 170 0.28 -0.10 13.83
N TYR A 171 1.18 0.13 12.87
CA TYR A 171 0.90 0.01 11.44
C TYR A 171 2.08 -0.54 10.64
N CYS A 172 1.79 -0.91 9.40
CA CYS A 172 2.72 -1.49 8.45
C CYS A 172 2.94 -0.60 7.22
N GLY A 173 1.99 0.29 6.94
CA GLY A 173 2.06 1.31 5.91
C GLY A 173 1.00 2.37 6.14
N TYR A 174 1.05 3.41 5.30
CA TYR A 174 -0.02 4.38 5.11
C TYR A 174 0.20 5.12 3.79
N HIS A 175 -0.87 5.72 3.26
CA HIS A 175 -0.79 6.68 2.16
C HIS A 175 -1.36 8.05 2.58
N SER A 176 -0.98 9.11 1.86
CA SER A 176 -1.47 10.46 2.11
C SER A 176 -1.13 11.39 0.94
N ALA A 177 -1.37 12.69 1.11
CA ALA A 177 -1.09 13.71 0.12
C ALA A 177 -0.22 14.84 0.68
N PHE A 178 0.54 15.48 -0.21
CA PHE A 178 1.26 16.71 0.07
C PHE A 178 1.19 17.65 -1.12
N SER A 179 1.36 18.94 -0.88
CA SER A 179 1.31 19.95 -1.94
C SER A 179 2.65 20.66 -2.13
N ILE A 180 3.05 20.83 -3.40
CA ILE A 180 4.13 21.71 -3.83
C ILE A 180 3.48 22.88 -4.57
N GLY A 181 3.45 24.06 -3.95
CA GLY A 181 2.66 25.17 -4.49
C GLY A 181 1.17 24.81 -4.53
N SER A 182 0.54 24.89 -5.71
CA SER A 182 -0.87 24.54 -5.92
C SER A 182 -1.09 23.10 -6.42
N THR A 183 -0.02 22.32 -6.56
CA THR A 183 -0.09 20.97 -7.12
C THR A 183 -0.04 19.95 -5.99
N THR A 184 -1.07 19.08 -5.93
CA THR A 184 -1.18 18.00 -4.94
C THR A 184 -0.62 16.69 -5.48
N TYR A 185 0.25 16.06 -4.70
CA TYR A 185 0.93 14.81 -4.96
C TYR A 185 0.48 13.75 -3.96
N ILE A 186 0.42 12.50 -4.41
CA ILE A 186 0.01 11.36 -3.58
C ILE A 186 1.26 10.57 -3.21
N TYR A 187 1.38 10.16 -1.95
CA TYR A 187 2.51 9.39 -1.49
C TYR A 187 2.08 8.29 -0.52
N GLY A 188 2.98 7.33 -0.28
CA GLY A 188 2.83 6.35 0.78
C GLY A 188 4.16 5.98 1.42
N PHE A 189 4.07 5.49 2.65
CA PHE A 189 5.18 4.92 3.41
C PHE A 189 4.89 3.45 3.67
N ILE A 190 5.85 2.58 3.36
CA ILE A 190 5.80 1.18 3.81
C ILE A 190 7.16 0.83 4.40
N GLY A 191 7.17 0.34 5.64
CA GLY A 191 8.39 -0.06 6.33
C GLY A 191 8.72 -1.54 6.14
N ASN A 192 10.00 -1.90 6.08
CA ASN A 192 10.43 -3.29 6.05
C ASN A 192 10.33 -3.94 7.45
N PRO A 193 9.44 -4.93 7.65
CA PRO A 193 9.13 -5.46 8.97
C PRO A 193 10.06 -6.59 9.42
N GLN A 194 11.24 -6.78 8.80
CA GLN A 194 12.17 -7.88 9.13
C GLN A 194 12.47 -8.00 10.64
N ASN A 195 12.48 -6.88 11.37
CA ASN A 195 12.72 -6.84 12.82
C ASN A 195 11.44 -6.96 13.69
N CYS A 196 10.27 -7.09 13.08
CA CYS A 196 8.96 -7.11 13.74
C CYS A 196 7.93 -7.98 12.97
N MET A 197 8.38 -9.10 12.40
CA MET A 197 7.59 -9.89 11.44
C MET A 197 6.19 -10.30 11.94
N SER A 198 5.98 -10.47 13.25
CA SER A 198 4.67 -10.77 13.82
C SER A 198 3.64 -9.63 13.68
N THR A 199 4.10 -8.39 13.52
CA THR A 199 3.23 -7.20 13.41
C THR A 199 2.65 -7.05 12.01
N CYS A 200 3.45 -7.35 10.98
CA CYS A 200 3.13 -7.03 9.57
C CYS A 200 3.16 -8.24 8.64
N SER A 201 3.15 -9.45 9.20
CA SER A 201 3.05 -10.69 8.43
C SER A 201 2.26 -11.72 9.22
N VAL A 202 1.28 -12.35 8.56
CA VAL A 202 0.50 -13.44 9.17
C VAL A 202 1.28 -14.75 9.14
N TRP A 203 1.79 -15.16 7.97
CA TRP A 203 2.43 -16.48 7.80
C TRP A 203 3.91 -16.46 7.46
N ASN A 204 4.32 -15.88 6.33
CA ASN A 204 5.68 -15.94 5.77
C ASN A 204 6.70 -15.15 6.63
N ARG A 205 6.86 -15.56 7.90
CA ARG A 205 7.64 -14.89 8.94
C ARG A 205 9.07 -15.38 8.98
N VAL A 206 9.28 -16.66 8.68
CA VAL A 206 10.59 -17.33 8.69
C VAL A 206 10.90 -18.04 7.37
N VAL A 207 9.92 -18.12 6.47
CA VAL A 207 10.06 -18.65 5.11
C VAL A 207 9.61 -17.59 4.13
N SER A 208 10.23 -17.56 2.96
CA SER A 208 9.98 -16.54 1.95
C SER A 208 9.79 -17.18 0.57
N PRO A 209 8.79 -16.73 -0.21
CA PRO A 209 8.66 -17.14 -1.60
C PRO A 209 9.76 -16.60 -2.51
N ASN A 210 10.34 -15.43 -2.21
CA ASN A 210 11.27 -14.73 -3.11
C ASN A 210 12.70 -14.56 -2.57
N GLY A 211 13.02 -15.15 -1.42
CA GLY A 211 14.34 -15.19 -0.80
C GLY A 211 14.60 -14.12 0.28
N ASP A 212 13.64 -13.25 0.58
CA ASP A 212 13.74 -12.23 1.63
C ASP A 212 12.38 -12.09 2.35
N THR A 213 12.31 -12.49 3.62
CA THR A 213 11.08 -12.48 4.42
C THR A 213 10.54 -11.07 4.65
N GLY A 214 11.42 -10.11 4.93
CA GLY A 214 11.04 -8.74 5.21
C GLY A 214 10.43 -8.08 3.99
N VAL A 215 11.10 -8.18 2.85
CA VAL A 215 10.59 -7.63 1.59
C VAL A 215 9.31 -8.32 1.13
N ASP A 216 9.20 -9.65 1.26
CA ASP A 216 7.95 -10.34 0.93
C ASP A 216 6.78 -9.92 1.81
N ALA A 217 7.03 -9.65 3.09
CA ALA A 217 6.02 -9.12 3.99
C ALA A 217 5.59 -7.68 3.67
N MET A 218 6.42 -6.90 2.97
CA MET A 218 6.03 -5.57 2.48
C MET A 218 5.07 -5.61 1.30
N LEU A 219 5.03 -6.70 0.51
CA LEU A 219 4.29 -6.70 -0.75
C LEU A 219 2.78 -6.58 -0.57
N SER A 220 2.22 -7.16 0.49
CA SER A 220 0.78 -7.01 0.80
C SER A 220 0.44 -5.57 1.24
N PRO A 221 1.15 -4.95 2.21
CA PRO A 221 1.02 -3.51 2.48
C PRO A 221 1.24 -2.62 1.26
N ILE A 222 2.25 -2.88 0.41
CA ILE A 222 2.45 -2.10 -0.82
C ILE A 222 1.22 -2.17 -1.73
N ALA A 223 0.64 -3.36 -1.92
CA ALA A 223 -0.57 -3.51 -2.72
C ALA A 223 -1.75 -2.75 -2.12
N HIS A 224 -1.92 -2.88 -0.79
CA HIS A 224 -2.95 -2.21 0.01
C HIS A 224 -2.90 -0.70 -0.18
N GLU A 225 -1.77 -0.07 0.13
CA GLU A 225 -1.62 1.38 0.07
C GLU A 225 -1.75 1.93 -1.35
N ILE A 226 -1.38 1.15 -2.38
CA ILE A 226 -1.56 1.57 -3.78
C ILE A 226 -3.04 1.62 -4.16
N VAL A 227 -3.83 0.58 -3.83
CA VAL A 227 -5.23 0.55 -4.26
C VAL A 227 -6.08 1.55 -3.48
N GLU A 228 -5.75 1.80 -2.21
CA GLU A 228 -6.38 2.86 -1.41
C GLU A 228 -6.02 4.24 -1.98
N ALA A 229 -4.73 4.52 -2.22
CA ALA A 229 -4.32 5.77 -2.86
C ALA A 229 -4.93 6.00 -4.26
N MET A 230 -5.33 4.94 -4.96
CA MET A 230 -6.04 5.06 -6.24
C MET A 230 -7.52 5.35 -6.05
N SER A 231 -8.21 4.62 -5.18
CA SER A 231 -9.63 4.80 -4.90
C SER A 231 -9.93 6.07 -4.11
N ASP A 232 -9.04 6.47 -3.22
CA ASP A 232 -9.22 7.58 -2.29
C ASP A 232 -7.91 8.36 -1.99
N PRO A 233 -7.29 8.97 -3.01
CA PRO A 233 -6.02 9.67 -2.88
C PRO A 233 -5.98 10.78 -1.81
N LEU A 234 -7.13 11.33 -1.41
CA LEU A 234 -7.24 12.45 -0.47
C LEU A 234 -8.06 12.08 0.79
N LEU A 235 -8.28 10.78 1.03
CA LEU A 235 -8.88 10.24 2.25
C LEU A 235 -10.30 10.77 2.52
N ASN A 236 -11.06 10.99 1.44
CA ASN A 236 -12.41 11.52 1.44
C ASN A 236 -13.30 11.06 0.28
N ALA A 237 -12.94 9.99 -0.42
CA ALA A 237 -13.60 9.52 -1.64
C ALA A 237 -14.37 8.22 -1.49
N TRP A 238 -13.71 7.10 -1.19
CA TRP A 238 -14.33 5.76 -1.13
C TRP A 238 -14.10 5.12 0.22
N LEU A 239 -15.02 5.37 1.15
CA LEU A 239 -14.93 4.92 2.53
C LEU A 239 -16.28 4.42 3.03
N ASP A 240 -16.27 3.57 4.05
CA ASP A 240 -17.48 3.21 4.77
C ASP A 240 -17.82 4.24 5.89
N SER A 241 -18.90 4.00 6.62
CA SER A 241 -19.34 4.89 7.72
C SER A 241 -18.37 5.02 8.89
N LYS A 242 -17.37 4.13 8.99
CA LYS A 242 -16.32 4.13 9.99
C LYS A 242 -15.01 4.69 9.44
N GLY A 243 -14.93 5.03 8.16
CA GLY A 243 -13.71 5.50 7.51
C GLY A 243 -12.82 4.40 6.95
N ASP A 244 -13.25 3.13 6.96
CA ASP A 244 -12.45 2.05 6.35
C ASP A 244 -12.53 2.17 4.80
N GLU A 245 -11.37 2.17 4.16
CA GLU A 245 -11.20 2.16 2.70
C GLU A 245 -11.24 0.73 2.13
N ASN A 246 -11.02 0.59 0.82
CA ASN A 246 -11.16 -0.69 0.12
C ASN A 246 -10.24 -1.80 0.66
N ALA A 247 -8.95 -1.54 0.83
CA ALA A 247 -8.01 -2.55 1.29
C ALA A 247 -8.13 -2.77 2.80
N ASP A 248 -8.47 -1.76 3.58
CA ASP A 248 -8.82 -1.85 5.01
C ASP A 248 -9.91 -2.87 5.30
N LYS A 249 -10.98 -2.89 4.49
CA LYS A 249 -12.06 -3.90 4.64
C LYS A 249 -11.54 -5.34 4.61
N CYS A 250 -10.42 -5.55 3.93
CA CYS A 250 -9.87 -6.86 3.61
C CYS A 250 -8.49 -7.12 4.22
N ALA A 251 -8.02 -6.20 5.08
CA ALA A 251 -6.73 -6.29 5.74
C ALA A 251 -6.50 -7.68 6.34
N TRP A 252 -5.32 -8.25 6.05
CA TRP A 252 -4.86 -9.54 6.57
C TRP A 252 -5.70 -10.77 6.19
N THR A 253 -6.67 -10.63 5.28
CA THR A 253 -7.42 -11.76 4.71
C THR A 253 -6.87 -12.12 3.33
N TYR A 254 -6.46 -13.37 3.11
CA TYR A 254 -5.71 -13.76 1.91
C TYR A 254 -6.51 -14.61 0.91
N GLY A 255 -7.78 -14.90 1.20
CA GLY A 255 -8.59 -15.83 0.39
C GLY A 255 -7.92 -17.21 0.28
N THR A 256 -8.10 -17.86 -0.87
CA THR A 256 -7.44 -19.15 -1.15
C THR A 256 -5.93 -18.98 -1.30
N THR A 257 -5.16 -19.75 -0.53
CA THR A 257 -3.70 -19.75 -0.59
C THR A 257 -3.13 -21.12 -0.91
N TYR A 258 -1.90 -21.12 -1.40
CA TYR A 258 -1.12 -22.28 -1.81
C TYR A 258 0.24 -22.25 -1.09
N ARG A 259 0.96 -23.38 -1.12
CA ARG A 259 2.28 -23.50 -0.53
C ARG A 259 3.32 -23.93 -1.56
N LEU A 260 4.48 -23.29 -1.52
CA LEU A 260 5.67 -23.71 -2.24
C LEU A 260 6.34 -24.91 -1.55
N GLY A 261 7.27 -25.57 -2.23
CA GLY A 261 8.02 -26.70 -1.68
C GLY A 261 8.86 -26.36 -0.44
N ASN A 262 9.22 -25.08 -0.26
CA ASN A 262 9.90 -24.57 0.94
C ASN A 262 8.93 -24.18 2.07
N GLY A 263 7.62 -24.40 1.90
CA GLY A 263 6.58 -24.09 2.89
C GLY A 263 6.04 -22.67 2.83
N ALA A 264 6.59 -21.77 2.01
CA ALA A 264 6.10 -20.40 1.90
C ALA A 264 4.72 -20.34 1.24
N TYR A 265 3.84 -19.51 1.80
CA TYR A 265 2.49 -19.28 1.30
C TYR A 265 2.48 -18.27 0.15
N TYR A 266 1.55 -18.44 -0.79
CA TYR A 266 1.25 -17.47 -1.84
C TYR A 266 -0.20 -17.60 -2.31
N ASN A 267 -0.74 -16.56 -2.93
CA ASN A 267 -2.03 -16.60 -3.61
C ASN A 267 -1.99 -15.96 -5.01
N ILE A 268 -0.87 -15.32 -5.37
CA ILE A 268 -0.59 -14.84 -6.72
C ILE A 268 0.76 -15.39 -7.18
N ALA A 269 0.80 -15.88 -8.42
CA ALA A 269 2.04 -16.21 -9.13
C ALA A 269 2.10 -15.36 -10.40
N ALA A 270 3.15 -14.56 -10.56
CA ALA A 270 3.33 -13.70 -11.72
C ALA A 270 4.81 -13.48 -12.03
N ASN A 271 5.17 -13.53 -13.32
CA ASN A 271 6.52 -13.33 -13.82
C ASN A 271 7.61 -14.15 -13.09
N GLY A 272 7.31 -15.42 -12.79
CA GLY A 272 8.24 -16.33 -12.10
C GLY A 272 8.45 -16.05 -10.61
N LYS A 273 7.63 -15.17 -10.01
CA LYS A 273 7.62 -14.83 -8.59
C LYS A 273 6.29 -15.23 -7.96
N TYR A 274 6.29 -15.41 -6.65
CA TYR A 274 5.12 -15.78 -5.86
C TYR A 274 4.87 -14.74 -4.79
N TYR A 275 3.62 -14.31 -4.64
CA TYR A 275 3.23 -13.24 -3.74
C TYR A 275 2.07 -13.69 -2.86
N LEU A 276 2.12 -13.29 -1.59
CA LEU A 276 1.02 -13.43 -0.66
C LEU A 276 0.47 -12.04 -0.38
N ILE A 277 -0.64 -11.68 -1.02
CA ILE A 277 -1.28 -10.38 -0.84
C ILE A 277 -2.70 -10.53 -0.33
N GLN A 278 -3.16 -9.61 0.50
CA GLN A 278 -4.54 -9.64 0.97
C GLN A 278 -5.55 -9.51 -0.17
N GLN A 279 -6.80 -9.89 0.09
CA GLN A 279 -7.94 -9.59 -0.76
C GLN A 279 -8.14 -8.07 -0.88
N ASN A 280 -8.84 -7.63 -1.92
CA ASN A 280 -9.32 -6.26 -2.06
C ASN A 280 -10.85 -6.23 -2.03
N TRP A 281 -11.44 -5.13 -1.57
CA TRP A 281 -12.88 -4.96 -1.53
C TRP A 281 -13.44 -4.65 -2.91
N ASN A 282 -14.41 -5.43 -3.36
CA ASN A 282 -15.10 -5.21 -4.63
C ASN A 282 -16.28 -4.26 -4.42
N ALA A 283 -16.21 -3.03 -4.96
CA ALA A 283 -17.22 -2.00 -4.75
C ALA A 283 -18.61 -2.36 -5.30
N ASN A 284 -18.69 -3.28 -6.27
CA ASN A 284 -19.98 -3.74 -6.81
C ASN A 284 -20.61 -4.84 -5.94
N ARG A 285 -19.79 -5.75 -5.43
CA ARG A 285 -20.23 -6.91 -4.64
C ARG A 285 -20.28 -6.64 -3.14
N GLN A 286 -19.60 -5.58 -2.69
CA GLN A 286 -19.44 -5.20 -1.29
C GLN A 286 -18.91 -6.38 -0.44
N THR A 287 -17.81 -6.97 -0.90
CA THR A 287 -17.13 -8.09 -0.24
C THR A 287 -15.65 -8.14 -0.64
N CYS A 288 -14.82 -8.73 0.21
CA CYS A 288 -13.44 -9.08 -0.12
C CYS A 288 -13.37 -10.15 -1.20
N ALA A 289 -12.44 -9.99 -2.14
CA ALA A 289 -12.18 -10.94 -3.20
C ALA A 289 -10.72 -10.88 -3.70
N MET A 290 -10.30 -11.94 -4.40
CA MET A 290 -9.04 -11.99 -5.16
C MET A 290 -9.23 -11.68 -6.66
N SER A 291 -10.47 -11.48 -7.10
CA SER A 291 -10.83 -11.10 -8.47
C SER A 291 -12.20 -10.40 -8.50
N VAL A 292 -12.55 -9.80 -9.65
CA VAL A 292 -13.90 -9.27 -9.93
C VAL A 292 -14.99 -10.32 -9.69
#